data_AF-A0A9E3Z5J5-F1
#
_entry.id   AF-A0A9E3Z5J5-F1
#
_cell.length_a   1.000
_cell.length_b   1.000
_cell.length_c   1.000
_cell.angle_alpha   90.00
_cell.angle_beta   90.00
_cell.angle_gamma   90.00
#
_symmetry.space_group_name_H-M   'P 1'
#
loop_
_entity.id
_entity.type
_entity.pdbx_description
1 polymer ?
#
loop_
_entity_poly.entity_id
_entity_poly.type
_entity_poly.pdbx_seq_one_letter_code
_entity_poly.pdbx_strand_id
1 'polypeptide(L)'
;MAARPFGQWLFGDIKAHAEANWDDARVLKQVRDELRRRSKPWSQSYAVVVAARLKELAGGAEGADAGLRVRAEQLEKALREAQKRAETAEFLTTVAEAAARAAEARAKQAESRASAADASGYREVGLHPGCADFLLKAARKAFRSEYHPDRFISHFPAFRRDMEERFKHFDAVFDRLLAARAKRAA
;
A
#
# COMPACT_ATOMS: atom_id res chain seq x y z
N MET A 1 19.08 48.33 29.15
CA MET A 1 18.18 47.24 28.72
C MET A 1 18.28 46.11 29.74
N ALA A 2 17.19 45.74 30.41
CA ALA A 2 17.21 44.61 31.33
C ALA A 2 17.36 43.29 30.56
N ALA A 3 18.23 42.39 31.03
CA ALA A 3 18.43 41.08 30.42
C ALA A 3 17.11 40.30 30.41
N ARG A 4 16.74 39.73 29.25
CA ARG A 4 15.53 38.91 29.13
C ARG A 4 15.78 37.55 29.76
N PRO A 5 15.00 37.13 30.78
CA PRO A 5 15.05 35.76 31.25
C PRO A 5 14.67 34.82 30.09
N PHE A 6 15.44 33.74 29.89
CA PHE A 6 15.19 32.70 28.88
C PHE A 6 15.23 33.12 27.40
N GLY A 7 15.69 34.34 27.08
CA GLY A 7 15.70 34.83 25.70
C GLY A 7 16.51 33.95 24.73
N GLN A 8 17.53 33.24 25.24
CA GLN A 8 18.36 32.32 24.46
C GLN A 8 17.92 30.84 24.57
N TRP A 9 16.93 30.54 25.40
CA TRP A 9 16.54 29.15 25.68
C TRP A 9 15.60 28.60 24.61
N LEU A 10 15.79 27.32 24.28
CA LEU A 10 14.86 26.61 23.41
C LEU A 10 13.54 26.39 24.14
N PHE A 11 12.47 26.15 23.37
CA PHE A 11 11.16 25.87 23.95
C PHE A 11 11.18 24.66 24.89
N GLY A 12 11.95 23.61 24.54
CA GLY A 12 12.13 22.43 25.39
C GLY A 12 12.72 22.77 26.76
N ASP A 13 13.74 23.62 26.80
CA ASP A 13 14.41 24.01 28.04
C ASP A 13 13.49 24.86 28.93
N ILE A 14 12.74 25.79 28.32
CA ILE A 14 11.75 26.61 29.04
C ILE A 14 10.64 25.74 29.61
N LYS A 15 10.16 24.76 28.84
CA LYS A 15 9.16 23.79 29.28
C LYS A 15 9.67 22.96 30.45
N ALA A 16 10.84 22.36 30.32
CA ALA A 16 11.44 21.55 31.37
C ALA A 16 11.68 22.35 32.66
N HIS A 17 12.12 23.61 32.54
CA HIS A 17 12.31 24.48 33.70
C HIS A 17 11.01 24.89 34.37
N ALA A 18 9.95 25.12 33.59
CA ALA A 18 8.62 25.33 34.14
C ALA A 18 8.17 24.09 34.92
N GLU A 19 8.28 22.90 34.32
CA GLU A 19 7.89 21.61 34.94
C GLU A 19 8.69 21.32 36.22
N ALA A 20 9.98 21.66 36.25
CA ALA A 20 10.82 21.51 37.44
C ALA A 20 10.44 22.49 38.58
N ASN A 21 9.76 23.60 38.26
CA ASN A 21 9.38 24.64 39.22
C ASN A 21 7.86 24.88 39.19
N TRP A 22 7.09 23.80 39.05
CA TRP A 22 5.64 23.88 38.78
C TRP A 22 4.80 24.45 39.93
N ASP A 23 5.40 24.59 41.12
CA ASP A 23 4.78 25.16 42.31
C ASP A 23 5.28 26.58 42.63
N ASP A 24 6.27 27.10 41.90
CA ASP A 24 6.78 28.46 42.09
C ASP A 24 6.05 29.43 41.15
N ALA A 25 5.06 30.15 41.70
CA ALA A 25 4.29 31.14 40.96
C ALA A 25 5.14 32.27 40.35
N ARG A 26 6.28 32.61 40.95
CA ARG A 26 7.16 33.66 40.42
C ARG A 26 7.85 33.16 39.14
N VAL A 27 8.40 31.94 39.16
CA VAL A 27 9.05 31.33 38.00
C VAL A 27 8.04 31.13 36.86
N LEU A 28 6.86 30.58 37.17
CA LEU A 28 5.82 30.36 36.17
C LEU A 28 5.32 31.66 35.52
N LYS A 29 5.26 32.78 36.26
CA LYS A 29 4.90 34.09 35.68
C LYS A 29 5.94 34.55 34.65
N GLN A 30 7.23 34.40 34.96
CA GLN A 30 8.31 34.74 34.03
C GLN A 30 8.27 33.86 32.78
N VAL A 31 8.08 32.55 32.95
CA VAL A 31 7.92 31.60 31.84
C VAL A 31 6.73 31.98 30.95
N ARG A 32 5.55 32.22 31.53
CA ARG A 32 4.35 32.58 30.76
C ARG A 32 4.55 33.85 29.94
N ASP A 33 5.14 34.88 30.56
CA ASP A 33 5.35 36.17 29.90
C ASP A 33 6.38 36.03 28.75
N GLU A 34 7.39 35.17 28.89
CA GLU A 34 8.30 34.83 27.79
C GLU A 34 7.60 34.03 26.69
N LEU A 35 6.80 33.01 27.02
CA LEU A 35 6.08 32.19 26.03
C LEU A 35 5.08 33.02 25.22
N ARG A 36 4.39 34.00 25.84
CA ARG A 36 3.47 34.91 25.15
C ARG A 36 4.16 35.81 24.12
N ARG A 37 5.43 36.15 24.34
CA ARG A 37 6.22 36.94 23.38
C ARG A 37 6.67 36.13 22.17
N ARG A 38 6.59 34.80 22.22
CA ARG A 38 6.99 33.92 21.11
C ARG A 38 5.80 33.69 20.19
N SER A 39 5.98 33.90 18.89
CA SER A 39 4.89 33.80 17.90
C SER A 39 4.45 32.37 17.56
N LYS A 40 5.21 31.35 17.98
CA LYS A 40 4.96 29.97 17.57
C LYS A 40 3.71 29.38 18.25
N PRO A 41 2.83 28.65 17.53
CA PRO A 41 1.56 28.14 18.07
C PRO A 41 1.72 27.30 19.34
N TRP A 42 2.70 26.41 19.39
CA TRP A 42 2.93 25.55 20.56
C TRP A 42 3.39 26.31 21.80
N SER A 43 4.13 27.42 21.64
CA SER A 43 4.51 28.30 22.75
C SER A 43 3.28 28.98 23.34
N GLN A 44 2.34 29.42 22.49
CA GLN A 44 1.10 30.03 22.91
C GLN A 44 0.18 29.02 23.62
N SER A 45 0.06 27.80 23.09
CA SER A 45 -0.68 26.71 23.75
C SER A 45 -0.12 26.41 25.13
N TYR A 46 1.20 26.34 25.28
CA TYR A 46 1.83 26.07 26.58
C TYR A 46 1.73 27.26 27.55
N ALA A 47 1.74 28.51 27.06
CA ALA A 47 1.50 29.70 27.89
C ALA A 47 0.12 29.67 28.56
N VAL A 48 -0.90 29.10 27.90
CA VAL A 48 -2.24 28.90 28.48
C VAL A 48 -2.20 27.91 29.65
N VAL A 49 -1.45 26.81 29.50
CA VAL A 49 -1.29 25.81 30.57
C VAL A 49 -0.62 26.44 31.80
N VAL A 50 0.48 27.18 31.59
CA VAL A 50 1.18 27.88 32.68
C VAL A 50 0.29 28.95 33.33
N ALA A 51 -0.53 29.66 32.54
CA ALA A 51 -1.49 30.63 33.07
C ALA A 51 -2.58 29.99 33.93
N ALA A 52 -3.07 28.80 33.55
CA ALA A 52 -4.03 28.04 34.35
C ALA A 52 -3.41 27.62 35.69
N ARG A 53 -2.18 27.10 35.67
CA ARG A 53 -1.45 26.75 36.91
C ARG A 53 -1.25 27.95 37.84
N LEU A 54 -0.87 29.10 37.29
CA LEU A 54 -0.77 30.34 38.07
C LEU A 54 -2.10 30.74 38.72
N LYS A 55 -3.23 30.47 38.05
CA LYS A 55 -4.56 30.72 38.60
C LYS A 55 -4.89 29.73 39.73
N GLU A 56 -4.49 28.47 39.62
CA GLU A 56 -4.62 27.47 40.69
C GLU A 56 -3.78 27.84 41.93
N LEU A 57 -2.53 28.25 41.73
CA LEU A 57 -1.66 28.69 42.82
C LEU A 57 -2.17 29.98 43.49
N ALA A 58 -2.85 30.85 42.74
CA ALA A 58 -3.43 32.08 43.25
C ALA A 58 -4.82 31.89 43.89
N GLY A 59 -5.60 30.91 43.43
CA GLY A 59 -6.93 30.58 43.92
C GLY A 59 -6.94 29.18 44.54
N GLY A 60 -6.67 29.11 45.85
CA GLY A 60 -6.75 27.85 46.60
C GLY A 60 -8.09 27.13 46.39
N ALA A 61 -8.08 25.79 46.48
CA ALA A 61 -9.18 24.81 46.35
C ALA A 61 -10.16 24.98 45.15
N GLU A 62 -10.83 26.12 44.98
CA GLU A 62 -11.79 26.39 43.90
C GLU A 62 -11.14 26.53 42.52
N GLY A 63 -9.91 27.05 42.44
CA GLY A 63 -9.17 27.17 41.17
C GLY A 63 -8.69 25.83 40.64
N ALA A 64 -8.35 24.90 41.54
CA ALA A 64 -7.90 23.55 41.22
C ALA A 64 -9.02 22.72 40.57
N ASP A 65 -10.27 22.85 41.03
CA ASP A 65 -11.40 22.12 40.46
C ASP A 65 -11.69 22.55 39.01
N ALA A 66 -11.62 23.85 38.72
CA ALA A 66 -11.78 24.35 37.35
C ALA A 66 -10.66 23.87 36.40
N GLY A 67 -9.41 23.84 36.88
CA GLY A 67 -8.27 23.32 36.11
C GLY A 67 -8.38 21.82 35.82
N LEU A 68 -8.82 21.03 36.81
CA LEU A 68 -9.08 19.61 36.66
C LEU A 68 -10.18 19.33 35.63
N ARG A 69 -11.27 20.12 35.62
CA ARG A 69 -12.34 19.98 34.62
C ARG A 69 -11.85 20.22 33.19
N VAL A 70 -11.12 21.31 32.96
CA VAL A 70 -10.55 21.61 31.62
C VAL A 70 -9.59 20.50 31.19
N ARG A 71 -8.77 19.98 32.10
CA ARG A 71 -7.86 18.87 31.81
C ARG A 71 -8.61 17.57 31.51
N ALA A 72 -9.69 17.27 32.24
CA ALA A 72 -10.55 16.12 31.99
C ALA A 72 -11.18 16.21 30.59
N GLU A 73 -11.76 17.35 30.22
CA GLU A 73 -12.33 17.58 28.88
C GLU A 73 -11.28 17.41 27.77
N GLN A 74 -10.05 17.91 27.98
CA GLN A 74 -8.96 17.73 27.04
C GLN A 74 -8.54 16.26 26.90
N LEU A 75 -8.46 15.52 28.01
CA LEU A 75 -8.15 14.09 28.02
C LEU A 75 -9.25 13.27 27.34
N GLU A 76 -10.51 13.58 27.59
CA GLU A 76 -11.65 12.94 26.91
C GLU A 76 -11.61 13.19 25.40
N LYS A 77 -11.33 14.44 24.98
CA LYS A 77 -11.18 14.77 23.56
C LYS A 77 -10.01 13.99 22.94
N ALA A 78 -8.85 13.96 23.60
CA ALA A 78 -7.69 13.23 23.13
C ALA A 78 -7.96 11.72 23.04
N LEU A 79 -8.68 11.15 24.02
CA LEU A 79 -9.08 9.74 24.03
C LEU A 79 -10.01 9.44 22.85
N ARG A 80 -11.02 10.28 22.59
CA ARG A 80 -11.93 10.12 21.44
C ARG A 80 -11.19 10.19 20.11
N GLU A 81 -10.22 11.10 19.97
CA GLU A 81 -9.39 11.19 18.77
C GLU A 81 -8.48 9.97 18.60
N ALA A 82 -7.90 9.47 19.69
CA ALA A 82 -7.09 8.25 19.67
C ALA A 82 -7.91 7.02 19.29
N GLN A 83 -9.12 6.87 19.85
CA GLN A 83 -10.06 5.80 19.51
C GLN A 83 -10.43 5.83 18.03
N LYS A 84 -10.80 7.00 17.49
CA LYS A 84 -11.09 7.14 16.06
C LYS A 84 -9.90 6.75 15.18
N ARG A 85 -8.67 7.14 15.57
CA ARG A 85 -7.46 6.75 14.84
C ARG A 85 -7.24 5.24 14.86
N ALA A 86 -7.44 4.59 16.01
CA ALA A 86 -7.34 3.14 16.14
C ALA A 86 -8.36 2.42 15.25
N GLU A 87 -9.63 2.82 15.29
CA GLU A 87 -10.69 2.27 14.43
C GLU A 87 -10.35 2.43 12.94
N THR A 88 -9.85 3.60 12.52
CA THR A 88 -9.43 3.78 11.12
C THR A 88 -8.24 2.91 10.74
N ALA A 89 -7.28 2.70 11.64
CA ALA A 89 -6.12 1.86 11.37
C ALA A 89 -6.51 0.38 11.24
N GLU A 90 -7.40 -0.10 12.10
CA GLU A 90 -7.95 -1.47 12.03
C GLU A 90 -8.73 -1.68 10.72
N PHE A 91 -9.58 -0.71 10.34
CA PHE A 91 -10.31 -0.75 9.08
C PHE A 91 -9.35 -0.80 7.88
N LEU A 92 -8.33 0.06 7.83
CA LEU A 92 -7.35 0.07 6.75
C LEU A 92 -6.56 -1.23 6.66
N THR A 93 -6.21 -1.83 7.80
CA THR A 93 -5.54 -3.13 7.86
C THR A 93 -6.42 -4.23 7.26
N THR A 94 -7.70 -4.26 7.64
CA THR A 94 -8.69 -5.21 7.10
C THR A 94 -8.86 -5.06 5.59
N VAL A 95 -8.92 -3.83 5.09
CA VAL A 95 -9.01 -3.53 3.65
C VAL A 95 -7.76 -3.99 2.91
N ALA A 96 -6.57 -3.77 3.48
CA ALA A 96 -5.31 -4.19 2.88
C ALA A 96 -5.22 -5.73 2.78
N GLU A 97 -5.63 -6.46 3.81
CA GLU A 97 -5.68 -7.92 3.79
C GLU A 97 -6.69 -8.46 2.77
N ALA A 98 -7.87 -7.84 2.65
CA ALA A 98 -8.85 -8.20 1.65
C ALA A 98 -8.32 -7.95 0.22
N ALA A 99 -7.63 -6.83 -0.01
CA ALA A 99 -7.01 -6.52 -1.28
C ALA A 99 -5.88 -7.52 -1.64
N ALA A 100 -5.04 -7.90 -0.67
CA ALA A 100 -4.00 -8.89 -0.86
C ALA A 100 -4.59 -10.26 -1.26
N ARG A 101 -5.63 -10.73 -0.56
CA ARG A 101 -6.34 -11.97 -0.91
C ARG A 101 -6.97 -11.92 -2.30
N ALA A 102 -7.57 -10.78 -2.67
CA ALA A 102 -8.14 -10.61 -4.00
C ALA A 102 -7.07 -10.62 -5.10
N ALA A 103 -5.90 -10.03 -4.85
CA ALA A 103 -4.78 -10.06 -5.78
C ALA A 103 -4.24 -11.49 -5.97
N GLU A 104 -4.06 -12.23 -4.88
CA GLU A 104 -3.63 -13.64 -4.93
C GLU A 104 -4.64 -14.52 -5.68
N ALA A 105 -5.93 -14.36 -5.42
CA ALA A 105 -6.98 -15.10 -6.13
C ALA A 105 -6.97 -14.81 -7.65
N ARG A 106 -6.75 -13.55 -8.04
CA ARG A 106 -6.62 -13.16 -9.45
C ARG A 106 -5.38 -13.76 -10.11
N ALA A 107 -4.25 -13.81 -9.40
CA ALA A 107 -3.03 -14.43 -9.89
C ALA A 107 -3.25 -15.94 -10.14
N LYS A 108 -3.83 -16.65 -9.17
CA LYS A 108 -4.18 -18.07 -9.31
C LYS A 108 -5.15 -18.33 -10.47
N GLN A 109 -6.13 -17.45 -10.66
CA GLN A 109 -7.07 -17.55 -11.77
C GLN A 109 -6.39 -17.30 -13.13
N ALA A 110 -5.48 -16.34 -13.21
CA ALA A 110 -4.71 -16.08 -14.41
C ALA A 110 -3.82 -17.27 -14.78
N GLU A 111 -3.16 -17.88 -13.79
CA GLU A 111 -2.35 -19.09 -13.98
C GLU A 111 -3.18 -20.28 -14.46
N SER A 112 -4.35 -20.50 -13.85
CA SER A 112 -5.30 -21.53 -14.25
C SER A 112 -5.79 -21.34 -15.70
N ARG A 113 -6.08 -20.08 -16.08
CA ARG A 113 -6.46 -19.72 -17.45
C ARG A 113 -5.33 -19.92 -18.44
N ALA A 114 -4.10 -19.56 -18.09
CA ALA A 114 -2.93 -19.79 -18.93
C ALA A 114 -2.72 -21.30 -19.16
N SER A 115 -2.83 -22.11 -18.10
CA SER A 115 -2.76 -23.57 -18.21
C SER A 115 -3.89 -24.16 -19.08
N ALA A 116 -5.11 -23.61 -18.99
CA ALA A 116 -6.24 -24.05 -19.80
C ALA A 116 -6.10 -23.65 -21.29
N ALA A 117 -5.60 -22.44 -21.55
CA ALA A 117 -5.31 -21.95 -22.91
C ALA A 117 -4.23 -22.81 -23.58
N ASP A 118 -3.18 -23.18 -22.85
CA ASP A 118 -2.15 -24.09 -23.34
C ASP A 118 -2.73 -25.47 -23.67
N ALA A 119 -3.61 -26.01 -22.82
CA ALA A 119 -4.27 -27.29 -23.06
C ALA A 119 -5.14 -27.28 -24.33
N SER A 120 -5.70 -26.13 -24.72
CA SER A 120 -6.47 -25.98 -25.95
C SER A 120 -5.62 -26.24 -27.20
N GLY A 121 -4.41 -25.68 -27.27
CA GLY A 121 -3.54 -25.82 -28.44
C GLY A 121 -3.08 -27.27 -28.65
N TYR A 122 -2.80 -28.01 -27.57
CA TYR A 122 -2.44 -29.43 -27.68
C TYR A 122 -3.58 -30.28 -28.23
N ARG A 123 -4.82 -30.06 -27.77
CA ARG A 123 -6.00 -30.77 -28.30
C ARG A 123 -6.22 -30.49 -29.78
N GLU A 124 -6.00 -29.25 -30.21
CA GLU A 124 -6.15 -28.83 -31.60
C GLU A 124 -5.20 -29.57 -32.56
N VAL A 125 -3.99 -29.89 -32.12
CA VAL A 125 -3.03 -30.70 -32.90
C VAL A 125 -3.05 -32.20 -32.54
N GLY A 126 -4.05 -32.66 -31.77
CA GLY A 126 -4.21 -34.06 -31.40
C GLY A 126 -3.13 -34.60 -30.46
N LEU A 127 -2.49 -33.74 -29.66
CA LEU A 127 -1.46 -34.11 -28.70
C LEU A 127 -1.94 -33.96 -27.26
N HIS A 128 -1.30 -34.69 -26.34
CA HIS A 128 -1.47 -34.48 -24.91
C HIS A 128 -0.53 -33.35 -24.42
N PRO A 129 -0.96 -32.47 -23.49
CA PRO A 129 -0.10 -31.39 -22.98
C PRO A 129 1.25 -31.86 -22.39
N GLY A 130 1.27 -33.06 -21.82
CA GLY A 130 2.47 -33.72 -21.28
C GLY A 130 3.27 -34.57 -22.28
N CYS A 131 3.04 -34.46 -23.60
CA CYS A 131 3.81 -35.24 -24.57
C CYS A 131 5.30 -34.85 -24.55
N ALA A 132 6.21 -35.79 -24.83
CA ALA A 132 7.64 -35.47 -24.91
C ALA A 132 7.94 -34.50 -26.07
N ASP A 133 9.02 -33.70 -25.96
CA ASP A 133 9.38 -32.68 -26.95
C ASP A 133 9.60 -33.25 -28.35
N PHE A 134 10.14 -34.46 -28.45
CA PHE A 134 10.35 -35.11 -29.74
C PHE A 134 9.02 -35.44 -30.43
N LEU A 135 7.95 -35.75 -29.68
CA LEU A 135 6.62 -36.01 -30.25
C LEU A 135 6.01 -34.72 -30.81
N LEU A 136 6.17 -33.59 -30.11
CA LEU A 136 5.70 -32.29 -30.60
C LEU A 136 6.41 -31.90 -31.90
N LYS A 137 7.74 -32.08 -31.96
CA LYS A 137 8.54 -31.83 -33.17
C LYS A 137 8.16 -32.78 -34.32
N ALA A 138 7.94 -34.06 -34.01
CA ALA A 138 7.51 -35.06 -34.99
C ALA A 138 6.13 -34.73 -35.56
N ALA A 139 5.17 -34.37 -34.69
CA ALA A 139 3.83 -33.95 -35.10
C ALA A 139 3.87 -32.71 -35.99
N ARG A 140 4.67 -31.68 -35.64
CA ARG A 140 4.87 -30.51 -36.50
C ARG A 140 5.40 -30.89 -37.88
N LYS A 141 6.41 -31.77 -37.94
CA LYS A 141 6.97 -32.26 -39.20
C LYS A 141 5.92 -33.01 -40.04
N ALA A 142 5.12 -33.87 -39.40
CA ALA A 142 4.04 -34.60 -40.06
C ALA A 142 2.97 -33.64 -40.61
N PHE A 143 2.51 -32.66 -39.82
CA PHE A 143 1.56 -31.64 -40.25
C PHE A 143 2.09 -30.79 -41.41
N ARG A 144 3.36 -30.35 -41.34
CA ARG A 144 3.98 -29.60 -42.44
C ARG A 144 4.05 -30.43 -43.71
N SER A 145 4.36 -31.71 -43.61
CA SER A 145 4.35 -32.62 -44.76
C SER A 145 2.93 -32.84 -45.29
N GLU A 146 1.92 -32.86 -44.44
CA GLU A 146 0.54 -33.10 -44.85
C GLU A 146 -0.11 -31.89 -45.53
N TYR A 147 0.06 -30.70 -44.96
CA TYR A 147 -0.60 -29.47 -45.40
C TYR A 147 0.30 -28.53 -46.23
N HIS A 148 1.47 -28.98 -46.69
CA HIS A 148 2.38 -28.10 -47.47
C HIS A 148 1.69 -27.60 -48.75
N PRO A 149 1.71 -26.29 -49.05
CA PRO A 149 1.03 -25.75 -50.23
C PRO A 149 1.56 -26.35 -51.55
N ASP A 150 2.83 -26.76 -51.59
CA ASP A 150 3.42 -27.38 -52.79
C ASP A 150 2.81 -28.75 -53.12
N ARG A 151 2.20 -29.46 -52.16
CA ARG A 151 1.51 -30.73 -52.46
C ARG A 151 0.21 -30.53 -53.26
N PHE A 152 -0.31 -29.31 -53.29
CA PHE A 152 -1.62 -29.01 -53.86
C PHE A 152 -1.54 -28.08 -55.08
N ILE A 153 -0.37 -28.01 -55.74
CA ILE A 153 -0.14 -27.15 -56.93
C ILE A 153 -1.11 -27.48 -58.07
N SER A 154 -1.50 -28.76 -58.22
CA SER A 154 -2.42 -29.24 -59.26
C SER A 154 -3.91 -29.14 -58.88
N HIS A 155 -4.25 -28.63 -57.70
CA HIS A 155 -5.64 -28.52 -57.23
C HIS A 155 -6.24 -27.14 -57.54
N PHE A 156 -7.57 -27.04 -57.42
CA PHE A 156 -8.29 -25.78 -57.66
C PHE A 156 -7.79 -24.66 -56.74
N PRO A 157 -7.73 -23.39 -57.21
CA PRO A 157 -7.17 -22.27 -56.45
C PRO A 157 -7.79 -22.08 -55.05
N ALA A 158 -9.10 -22.27 -54.92
CA ALA A 158 -9.80 -22.15 -53.65
C ALA A 158 -9.31 -23.19 -52.61
N PHE A 159 -9.13 -24.44 -53.03
CA PHE A 159 -8.63 -25.51 -52.16
C PHE A 159 -7.21 -25.22 -51.69
N ARG A 160 -6.34 -24.73 -52.59
CA ARG A 160 -4.97 -24.34 -52.23
C ARG A 160 -4.94 -23.25 -51.17
N ARG A 161 -5.80 -22.23 -51.31
CA ARG A 161 -5.93 -21.16 -50.31
C ARG A 161 -6.37 -21.70 -48.96
N ASP A 162 -7.39 -22.56 -48.93
CA ASP A 162 -7.87 -23.17 -47.69
C ASP A 162 -6.79 -24.02 -47.00
N MET A 163 -5.99 -24.79 -47.76
CA MET A 163 -4.87 -25.55 -47.21
C MET A 163 -3.74 -24.64 -46.69
N GLU A 164 -3.44 -23.54 -47.39
CA GLU A 164 -2.47 -22.55 -46.96
C GLU A 164 -2.89 -21.87 -45.64
N GLU A 165 -4.17 -21.52 -45.51
CA GLU A 165 -4.74 -20.97 -44.27
C GLU A 165 -4.62 -21.98 -43.11
N ARG A 166 -4.97 -23.25 -43.34
CA ARG A 166 -4.80 -24.31 -42.34
C ARG A 166 -3.34 -24.52 -41.96
N PHE A 167 -2.44 -24.53 -42.93
CA PHE A 167 -1.00 -24.66 -42.69
C PHE A 167 -0.50 -23.52 -41.79
N LYS A 168 -0.81 -22.27 -42.14
CA LYS A 168 -0.43 -21.08 -41.34
C LYS A 168 -0.98 -21.15 -39.92
N HIS A 169 -2.26 -21.55 -39.80
CA HIS A 169 -2.92 -21.70 -38.51
C HIS A 169 -2.25 -22.75 -37.62
N PHE A 170 -2.05 -23.97 -38.12
CA PHE A 170 -1.40 -25.02 -37.35
C PHE A 170 0.06 -24.71 -37.04
N ASP A 171 0.82 -24.13 -37.97
CA ASP A 171 2.22 -23.77 -37.71
C ASP A 171 2.31 -22.70 -36.59
N ALA A 172 1.39 -21.74 -36.58
CA ALA A 172 1.26 -20.77 -35.49
C ALA A 172 0.83 -21.42 -34.15
N VAL A 173 -0.01 -22.46 -34.17
CA VAL A 173 -0.31 -23.26 -32.95
C VAL A 173 0.97 -23.94 -32.44
N PHE A 174 1.74 -24.61 -33.31
CA PHE A 174 3.00 -25.26 -32.90
C PHE A 174 4.03 -24.26 -32.35
N ASP A 175 4.17 -23.08 -32.97
CA ASP A 175 5.08 -22.04 -32.48
C ASP A 175 4.68 -21.56 -31.08
N ARG A 176 3.39 -21.34 -30.84
CA ARG A 176 2.88 -20.98 -29.50
C ARG A 176 3.18 -22.07 -28.46
N LEU A 177 2.95 -23.34 -28.80
CA LEU A 177 3.22 -24.46 -27.89
C LEU A 177 4.71 -24.60 -27.56
N LEU A 178 5.59 -24.45 -28.56
CA LEU A 178 7.04 -24.49 -28.36
C LEU A 178 7.53 -23.32 -27.51
N ALA A 179 7.03 -22.11 -27.75
CA ALA A 179 7.36 -20.94 -26.94
C ALA A 179 6.87 -21.09 -25.49
N ALA A 180 5.67 -21.65 -25.28
CA ALA A 180 5.15 -21.94 -23.94
C ALA A 180 6.03 -22.95 -23.19
N ARG A 181 6.56 -23.98 -23.85
CA ARG A 181 7.51 -24.93 -23.24
C ARG A 181 8.84 -24.29 -22.90
N ALA A 182 9.40 -23.49 -23.80
CA ALA A 182 10.66 -22.79 -23.55
C ALA A 182 10.56 -21.88 -22.31
N LYS A 183 9.43 -21.18 -22.14
CA LYS A 183 9.16 -20.33 -20.95
C LYS A 183 9.02 -21.12 -19.65
N ARG A 184 8.61 -22.40 -19.70
CA ARG A 184 8.50 -23.25 -18.50
C ARG A 184 9.82 -23.91 -18.09
N ALA A 185 10.76 -24.01 -19.02
CA ALA A 185 12.07 -24.60 -18.78
C ALA A 185 13.13 -23.57 -18.34
N ALA A 186 12.85 -22.28 -18.51
CA ALA A 186 13.67 -21.16 -18.06
C ALA A 186 13.31 -20.75 -16.63
#